data_AF-A0A3D6BTM1-F1
#
_entry.id   AF-A0A3D6BTM1-F1
#
_cell.length_a   1.000
_cell.length_b   1.000
_cell.length_c   1.000
_cell.angle_alpha   90.00
_cell.angle_beta   90.00
_cell.angle_gamma   90.00
#
_symmetry.space_group_name_H-M   'P 1'
#
loop_
_entity.id
_entity.type
_entity.pdbx_description
1 polymer ?
#
loop_
_entity_poly.entity_id
_entity_poly.type
_entity_poly.pdbx_seq_one_letter_code
_entity_poly.pdbx_strand_id
1 'polypeptide(L)' 'MENKTLKVAELFAGVGGFRLGLEISNYKVVWSNQWEPST' A
#
# COMPACT_ATOMS: atom_id res chain seq x y z
N MET A 1 24.25 9.00 0.08
CA MET A 1 23.64 7.67 0.21
C MET A 1 22.36 7.67 -0.61
N GLU A 2 22.13 6.64 -1.42
CA GLU A 2 20.91 6.55 -2.23
C GLU A 2 19.70 6.41 -1.29
N ASN A 3 18.75 7.35 -1.35
CA ASN A 3 17.49 7.28 -0.60
C ASN A 3 16.61 6.19 -1.23
N LYS A 4 16.85 4.93 -0.83
CA LYS A 4 16.04 3.80 -1.29
C LYS A 4 14.69 3.79 -0.57
N THR A 5 13.68 4.34 -1.22
CA THR A 5 12.28 4.15 -0.85
C THR A 5 11.91 2.68 -1.02
N LEU A 6 11.41 2.06 0.06
CA LEU A 6 10.96 0.67 0.03
C LEU A 6 9.67 0.54 -0.79
N LYS A 7 9.66 -0.41 -1.73
CA LYS A 7 8.49 -0.74 -2.54
C LYS A 7 7.66 -1.80 -1.82
N VAL A 8 6.36 -1.59 -1.72
CA VAL A 8 5.45 -2.46 -0.97
C VAL A 8 4.20 -2.79 -1.80
N ALA A 9 3.64 -3.98 -1.54
CA ALA A 9 2.36 -4.42 -2.09
C ALA A 9 1.32 -4.45 -0.97
N GLU A 10 0.11 -3.97 -1.25
CA GLU A 10 -1.02 -3.95 -0.32
C GLU A 10 -2.05 -5.00 -0.76
N LEU A 11 -2.24 -6.05 0.04
CA LEU A 11 -3.25 -7.09 -0.18
C LEU A 11 -4.42 -6.83 0.76
N PHE A 12 -5.65 -6.99 0.26
CA PHE A 12 -6.86 -6.73 1.07
C PHE A 12 -6.86 -5.31 1.66
N ALA A 13 -6.51 -4.32 0.81
CA ALA A 13 -6.44 -2.90 1.11
C ALA A 13 -7.60 -2.27 1.91
N GLY A 14 -8.78 -2.90 1.95
CA GLY A 14 -9.97 -2.32 2.56
C GLY A 14 -10.33 -1.01 1.87
N VAL A 15 -10.45 0.02 2.69
CA VAL A 15 -10.66 1.42 2.27
C VAL A 15 -9.34 2.19 2.03
N GLY A 16 -8.18 1.54 2.16
CA GLY A 16 -6.86 2.15 1.86
C GLY A 16 -6.16 2.86 3.01
N GLY A 17 -6.50 2.56 4.27
CA GLY A 17 -5.87 3.19 5.44
C GLY A 17 -4.37 2.92 5.57
N PHE A 18 -3.93 1.70 5.26
CA PHE A 18 -2.50 1.34 5.31
C PHE A 18 -1.70 2.07 4.24
N ARG A 19 -2.19 2.13 3.01
CA ARG A 19 -1.60 2.94 1.94
C ARG A 19 -1.32 4.38 2.38
N LEU A 20 -2.30 5.06 2.97
CA LEU A 20 -2.12 6.45 3.40
C LEU A 20 -0.98 6.57 4.44
N GLY A 21 -0.94 5.69 5.43
CA GLY A 21 0.12 5.66 6.44
C GLY A 21 1.49 5.32 5.84
N LEU A 22 1.54 4.39 4.89
CA LEU A 22 2.76 3.97 4.19
C LEU A 22 3.33 5.09 3.32
N GLU A 23 2.50 5.82 2.59
CA GLU A 23 2.92 6.96 1.77
C GLU A 23 3.51 8.09 2.62
N ILE A 24 2.89 8.41 3.77
CA ILE A 24 3.43 9.38 4.74
C ILE A 24 4.77 8.89 5.35
N SER A 25 4.93 7.58 5.50
CA SER A 25 6.11 6.95 6.10
C SER A 25 7.25 6.68 5.10
N ASN A 26 7.24 7.30 3.91
CA ASN A 26 8.25 7.12 2.86
C ASN A 26 8.35 5.68 2.31
N TYR A 27 7.21 5.00 2.19
CA TYR A 27 7.08 3.77 1.42
C TYR A 27 6.36 4.04 0.08
N LYS A 28 6.71 3.28 -0.94
CA LYS A 28 6.07 3.33 -2.26
C LYS A 28 5.18 2.11 -2.44
N VAL A 29 3.87 2.28 -2.33
CA VAL A 29 2.91 1.23 -2.74
C VAL A 29 2.99 1.09 -4.26
N VAL A 30 3.44 -0.06 -4.75
CA VAL A 30 3.59 -0.34 -6.20
C VAL A 30 2.48 -1.22 -6.75
N TRP A 31 1.72 -1.85 -5.87
CA TRP A 31 0.57 -2.67 -6.21
C TRP A 31 -0.39 -2.70 -5.03
N SER A 32 -1.69 -2.64 -5.32
CA SER A 32 -2.75 -2.78 -4.34
C SER A 32 -3.86 -3.63 -4.93
N ASN A 33 -4.30 -4.62 -4.18
CA ASN A 33 -5.45 -5.43 -4.50
C ASN A 33 -6.54 -5.15 -3.48
N GLN A 34 -7.75 -5.02 -4.02
CA GLN A 34 -8.93 -5.03 -3.21
C GLN A 34 -9.93 -6.06 -3.72
N TRP A 35 -10.39 -6.90 -2.81
CA TRP A 35 -11.39 -7.92 -3.07
C TRP A 35 -12.45 -7.88 -1.97
N GLU A 36 -13.70 -7.80 -2.40
CA GLU A 36 -14.87 -7.89 -1.54
C GLU A 36 -15.77 -9.00 -2.10
N PRO A 37 -16.22 -9.95 -1.27
CA PRO A 37 -17.12 -11.01 -1.73
C PRO A 37 -18.46 -10.38 -2.16
N SER A 38 -18.94 -10.73 -3.35
CA SER A 38 -20.31 -10.44 -3.76
C SER A 38 -21.26 -11.48 -3.19
N THR A 39 -22.28 -11.06 -2.45
CA THR A 39 -23.46 -11.86 -2.09
C THR A 39 -24.50 -11.86 -3.20
#